data_AF-A0A4U7BT75-F1
#
_entry.id   AF-A0A4U7BT75-F1
#
_cell.length_a   1.000
_cell.length_b   1.000
_cell.length_c   1.000
_cell.angle_alpha   90.00
_cell.angle_beta   90.00
_cell.angle_gamma   90.00
#
_symmetry.space_group_name_H-M   'P 1'
#
loop_
_entity.id
_entity.type
_entity.pdbx_description
1 polymer ?
#
loop_
_entity_poly.entity_id
_entity_poly.type
_entity_poly.pdbx_seq_one_letter_code
_entity_poly.pdbx_strand_id
1 'polypeptide(L)'
;MGGDRQSVKTYVPTEQKDVWRDHADELDMSLSEFVRTMVQAGRRGFAPTGSEGREEPPSEPADPGGSDLEKRVHAALESGPRSWDELVQAVVGDVEDELEETLDELQERNRIRYSGREGGYVLTDE
;
A
#
# COMPACT_ATOMS: atom_id res chain seq x y z
N MET A 1 11.80 11.43 36.53
CA MET A 1 11.38 12.58 35.70
C MET A 1 10.42 12.05 34.64
N GLY A 2 9.11 12.14 34.88
CA GLY A 2 8.10 11.59 33.98
C GLY A 2 7.95 12.50 32.76
N GLY A 3 8.57 12.13 31.65
CA GLY A 3 8.67 12.98 30.46
C GLY A 3 7.32 13.30 29.84
N ASP A 4 7.18 14.54 29.39
CA ASP A 4 6.08 15.07 28.59
C ASP A 4 5.71 14.12 27.44
N ARG A 5 4.58 13.44 27.60
CA ARG A 5 3.95 12.65 26.54
C ARG A 5 2.72 13.43 26.06
N GLN A 6 2.65 13.73 24.77
CA GLN A 6 1.49 14.37 24.17
C GLN A 6 0.70 13.34 23.36
N SER A 7 -0.62 13.32 23.52
CA SER A 7 -1.49 12.43 22.76
C SER A 7 -1.58 12.88 21.31
N VAL A 8 -1.35 11.95 20.38
CA VAL A 8 -1.59 12.14 18.95
C VAL A 8 -2.90 11.43 18.57
N LYS A 9 -3.73 12.08 17.76
CA LYS A 9 -4.93 11.47 17.17
C LYS A 9 -4.76 11.44 15.66
N THR A 10 -5.05 10.29 15.06
CA THR A 10 -5.07 10.09 13.61
C THR A 10 -6.26 9.22 13.25
N TYR A 11 -6.62 9.21 11.97
CA TYR A 11 -7.65 8.33 11.42
C TYR A 11 -6.99 7.28 10.54
N VAL A 12 -7.47 6.05 10.65
CA VAL A 12 -7.04 4.90 9.85
C VAL A 12 -8.28 4.14 9.40
N PRO A 13 -8.25 3.45 8.26
CA PRO A 13 -9.30 2.51 7.87
C PRO A 13 -9.59 1.50 8.99
N THR A 14 -10.84 1.07 9.09
CA THR A 14 -11.31 0.16 10.14
C THR A 14 -10.57 -1.17 10.10
N GLU A 15 -10.39 -1.71 8.90
CA GLU A 15 -9.76 -2.99 8.62
C GLU A 15 -8.29 -2.96 9.05
N GLN A 16 -7.60 -1.86 8.76
CA GLN A 16 -6.20 -1.66 9.16
C GLN A 16 -6.05 -1.63 10.69
N LYS A 17 -7.01 -1.00 11.39
CA LYS A 17 -7.00 -0.97 12.85
C LYS A 17 -7.28 -2.35 13.45
N ASP A 18 -8.09 -3.17 12.81
CA ASP A 18 -8.36 -4.54 13.25
C ASP A 18 -7.09 -5.39 13.18
N VAL A 19 -6.38 -5.37 12.05
CA VAL A 19 -5.08 -6.04 11.88
C VAL A 19 -4.06 -5.62 12.96
N TRP A 20 -3.98 -4.32 13.27
CA TRP A 20 -3.08 -3.85 14.32
C TRP A 20 -3.47 -4.28 15.72
N ARG A 21 -4.76 -4.48 15.99
CA ARG A 21 -5.20 -5.03 17.29
C ARG A 21 -4.77 -6.49 17.40
N ASP A 22 -5.00 -7.28 16.36
CA ASP A 22 -4.61 -8.69 16.34
C ASP A 22 -3.10 -8.85 16.58
N HIS A 23 -2.26 -8.08 15.87
CA HIS A 23 -0.82 -8.10 16.08
C HIS A 23 -0.38 -7.60 17.48
N ALA A 24 -1.10 -6.62 18.04
CA ALA A 24 -0.81 -6.13 19.39
C ALA A 24 -1.12 -7.21 20.44
N ASP A 25 -2.23 -7.93 20.26
CA ASP A 25 -2.62 -9.06 21.12
C ASP A 25 -1.61 -10.22 20.99
N GLU A 26 -1.13 -10.54 19.77
CA GLU A 26 -0.08 -11.54 19.55
C GLU A 26 1.24 -11.22 20.26
N LEU A 27 1.54 -9.93 20.44
CA LEU A 27 2.75 -9.43 21.10
C LEU A 27 2.55 -9.13 22.60
N ASP A 28 1.35 -9.34 23.15
CA ASP A 28 0.96 -9.00 24.53
C ASP A 28 1.17 -7.50 24.84
N MET A 29 0.89 -6.63 23.86
CA MET A 29 1.10 -5.19 23.95
C MET A 29 -0.21 -4.43 23.78
N SER A 30 -0.29 -3.22 24.35
CA SER A 30 -1.41 -2.34 24.03
C SER A 30 -1.32 -1.84 22.58
N LEU A 31 -2.45 -1.60 21.93
CA LEU A 31 -2.49 -1.02 20.58
C LEU A 31 -1.67 0.27 20.45
N SER A 32 -1.68 1.12 21.48
CA SER A 32 -0.90 2.38 21.47
C SER A 32 0.60 2.13 21.54
N GLU A 33 1.02 1.07 22.22
CA GLU A 33 2.42 0.66 22.33
C GLU A 33 2.90 -0.01 21.04
N PHE A 34 2.08 -0.89 20.47
CA PHE A 34 2.31 -1.47 19.15
C PHE A 34 2.50 -0.39 18.08
N VAL A 35 1.56 0.55 17.96
CA VAL A 35 1.64 1.66 17.00
C VAL A 35 2.90 2.50 17.24
N ARG A 36 3.25 2.79 18.50
CA ARG A 36 4.48 3.52 18.82
C ARG A 36 5.73 2.78 18.35
N THR A 37 5.81 1.47 18.59
CA THR A 37 6.95 0.63 18.17
C THR A 37 7.07 0.60 16.66
N MET A 38 5.96 0.40 15.94
CA MET A 38 5.93 0.40 14.47
C MET A 38 6.37 1.76 13.89
N VAL A 39 5.90 2.87 14.45
CA VAL A 39 6.31 4.22 14.02
C VAL A 39 7.79 4.47 14.30
N GLN A 40 8.30 4.00 15.44
CA GLN A 40 9.73 4.12 15.77
C GLN A 40 10.60 3.28 14.83
N ALA A 41 10.16 2.08 14.48
CA ALA A 41 10.82 1.21 13.51
C ALA A 41 10.80 1.82 12.10
N GLY A 42 9.64 2.28 11.63
CA GLY A 42 9.52 2.95 10.33
C GLY A 42 10.38 4.21 10.24
N ARG A 43 10.38 5.05 11.29
CA ARG A 43 11.25 6.25 11.34
C ARG A 43 12.74 5.90 11.29
N ARG A 44 13.17 4.71 11.75
CA ARG A 44 14.56 4.27 11.64
C ARG A 44 14.98 4.02 10.19
N GLY A 45 14.05 3.59 9.32
CA GLY A 45 14.26 3.47 7.88
C GLY A 45 14.33 4.81 7.14
N PHE A 46 13.72 5.87 7.70
CA PHE A 46 13.75 7.23 7.15
C PHE A 46 14.76 8.18 7.82
N ALA A 47 15.54 7.69 8.79
CA ALA A 47 16.57 8.51 9.43
C ALA A 47 17.76 8.69 8.46
N PRO A 48 18.22 9.93 8.20
CA PRO A 48 19.41 10.15 7.37
C PRO A 48 20.58 9.40 7.99
N THR A 49 21.22 8.56 7.19
CA THR A 49 22.12 7.48 7.61
C THR A 49 23.20 7.97 8.56
N GLY A 50 23.16 7.49 9.80
CA GLY A 50 24.16 7.79 10.82
C GLY A 50 23.96 6.92 12.05
N SER A 51 24.03 5.59 11.86
CA SER A 51 24.51 4.59 12.83
C SER A 51 24.07 3.17 12.41
N GLU A 52 25.03 2.48 11.81
CA GLU A 52 25.37 1.05 11.85
C GLU A 52 24.31 0.02 12.33
N GLY A 53 24.10 -0.99 11.48
CA GLY A 53 24.05 -2.39 11.92
C GLY A 53 22.70 -3.11 11.90
N ARG A 54 22.34 -3.69 10.75
CA ARG A 54 21.94 -5.10 10.56
C ARG A 54 21.42 -5.27 9.13
N GLU A 55 22.22 -5.91 8.29
CA GLU A 55 21.80 -6.45 7.01
C GLU A 55 20.96 -7.70 7.28
N GLU A 56 19.64 -7.52 7.39
CA GLU A 56 18.68 -8.60 7.16
C GLU A 56 18.63 -8.81 5.64
N PRO A 57 18.52 -10.04 5.11
CA PRO A 57 18.43 -10.26 3.67
C PRO A 57 17.26 -9.42 3.14
N PRO A 58 17.35 -8.85 1.92
CA PRO A 58 16.24 -8.11 1.37
C PRO A 58 15.09 -9.11 1.25
N SER A 59 14.15 -9.04 2.20
CA SER A 59 12.80 -9.43 1.93
C SER A 59 12.41 -8.47 0.82
N GLU A 60 12.30 -9.00 -0.40
CA GLU A 60 11.64 -8.28 -1.48
C GLU A 60 10.38 -7.70 -0.87
N PRO A 61 10.26 -6.37 -0.76
CA PRO A 61 9.04 -5.83 -0.25
C PRO A 61 8.01 -6.23 -1.29
N ALA A 62 7.15 -7.18 -0.94
CA ALA A 62 5.81 -7.23 -1.48
C ALA A 62 5.21 -5.88 -1.07
N ASP A 63 5.45 -4.89 -1.90
CA ASP A 63 4.93 -3.54 -1.82
C ASP A 63 3.86 -3.44 -2.89
N PRO A 64 2.66 -4.00 -2.65
CA PRO A 64 1.56 -3.81 -3.58
C PRO A 64 1.03 -2.40 -3.36
N GLY A 65 1.63 -1.42 -4.04
CA GLY A 65 1.03 -0.11 -4.30
C GLY A 65 1.78 1.12 -3.77
N GLY A 66 2.80 0.99 -2.92
CA GLY A 66 3.55 2.14 -2.42
C GLY A 66 4.55 2.71 -3.44
N SER A 67 5.38 1.84 -4.00
CA SER A 67 6.44 2.19 -4.95
C SER A 67 5.91 2.41 -6.36
N ASP A 68 4.83 1.73 -6.76
CA ASP A 68 4.30 1.89 -8.12
C ASP A 68 3.52 3.19 -8.29
N LEU A 69 2.76 3.62 -7.28
CA LEU A 69 2.14 4.94 -7.30
C LEU A 69 3.21 6.06 -7.31
N GLU A 70 4.23 5.93 -6.48
CA GLU A 70 5.35 6.89 -6.45
C GLU A 70 6.05 6.97 -7.81
N LYS A 71 6.37 5.82 -8.43
CA LYS A 71 6.94 5.76 -9.79
C LYS A 71 6.04 6.39 -10.85
N ARG A 72 4.73 6.09 -10.82
CA ARG A 72 3.75 6.64 -11.78
C ARG A 72 3.62 8.16 -11.64
N VAL A 73 3.53 8.67 -10.41
CA VAL A 73 3.52 10.13 -10.15
C VAL A 73 4.82 10.77 -10.60
N HIS A 74 5.97 10.15 -10.33
CA HIS A 74 7.26 10.64 -10.81
C HIS A 74 7.31 10.70 -12.34
N ALA A 75 6.95 9.61 -13.02
CA ALA A 75 6.90 9.53 -14.48
C ALA A 75 5.98 10.59 -15.10
N ALA A 76 4.79 10.81 -14.52
CA ALA A 76 3.84 11.83 -14.99
C ALA A 76 4.43 13.27 -14.91
N LEU A 77 5.31 13.51 -13.94
CA LEU A 77 5.97 14.79 -13.72
C LEU A 77 7.28 14.98 -14.51
N GLU A 78 7.86 13.91 -15.08
CA GLU A 78 9.07 14.03 -15.93
C GLU A 78 8.83 14.91 -17.17
N SER A 79 7.59 14.94 -17.66
CA SER A 79 7.17 15.78 -18.78
C SER A 79 6.91 17.25 -18.40
N GLY A 80 6.97 17.58 -17.11
CA GLY A 80 6.77 18.93 -16.58
C GLY A 80 5.72 19.01 -15.46
N PRO A 81 5.50 20.21 -14.90
CA PRO A 81 4.52 20.42 -13.84
C PRO A 81 3.10 20.06 -14.28
N ARG A 82 2.37 19.38 -13.40
CA ARG A 82 0.98 18.96 -13.61
C ARG A 82 0.10 19.47 -12.47
N SER A 83 -1.15 19.77 -12.79
CA SER A 83 -2.20 20.00 -11.81
C SER A 83 -2.62 18.69 -11.13
N TRP A 84 -3.35 18.81 -10.02
CA TRP A 84 -3.90 17.65 -9.32
C TRP A 84 -4.76 16.76 -10.24
N ASP A 85 -5.68 17.37 -11.00
CA ASP A 85 -6.56 16.64 -11.91
C ASP A 85 -5.78 15.90 -13.01
N GLU A 86 -4.72 16.50 -13.54
CA GLU A 86 -3.85 15.86 -14.53
C GLU A 86 -3.07 14.67 -13.94
N LEU A 87 -2.60 14.77 -12.69
CA LEU A 87 -1.93 13.66 -12.01
C LEU A 87 -2.90 12.51 -11.73
N VAL A 88 -4.12 12.82 -11.30
CA VAL A 88 -5.17 11.80 -11.10
C VAL A 88 -5.48 11.11 -12.41
N GLN A 89 -5.65 11.85 -13.51
CA GLN A 89 -5.90 11.24 -14.82
C GLN A 89 -4.76 10.35 -15.29
N ALA A 90 -3.51 10.78 -15.13
CA ALA A 90 -2.35 9.98 -15.50
C ALA A 90 -2.29 8.67 -14.71
N VAL A 91 -2.40 8.75 -13.39
CA VAL A 91 -2.34 7.56 -12.51
C VAL A 91 -3.52 6.63 -12.72
N VAL A 92 -4.74 7.17 -12.89
CA VAL A 92 -5.94 6.35 -13.11
C VAL A 92 -5.87 5.66 -14.47
N GLY A 93 -5.43 6.36 -15.53
CA GLY A 93 -5.25 5.74 -16.85
C GLY A 93 -4.29 4.55 -16.80
N ASP A 94 -3.13 4.70 -16.16
CA ASP A 94 -2.18 3.60 -16.00
C ASP A 94 -2.77 2.39 -15.24
N VAL A 95 -3.65 2.64 -14.26
CA VAL A 95 -4.34 1.57 -13.51
C VAL A 95 -5.45 0.91 -14.36
N GLU A 96 -6.15 1.69 -15.19
CA GLU A 96 -7.15 1.17 -16.12
C GLU A 96 -6.50 0.25 -17.16
N ASP A 97 -5.35 0.63 -17.71
CA ASP A 97 -4.57 -0.18 -18.66
C ASP A 97 -4.08 -1.50 -18.00
N GLU A 98 -3.53 -1.42 -16.78
CA GLU A 98 -3.07 -2.60 -16.01
C GLU A 98 -4.22 -3.55 -15.67
N LEU A 99 -5.40 -3.00 -15.39
CA LEU A 99 -6.61 -3.78 -15.16
C LEU A 99 -7.08 -4.48 -16.45
N GLU A 100 -7.07 -3.79 -17.59
CA GLU A 100 -7.44 -4.36 -18.88
C GLU A 100 -6.52 -5.55 -19.23
N GLU A 101 -5.20 -5.36 -19.13
CA GLU A 101 -4.22 -6.42 -19.38
C GLU A 101 -4.44 -7.63 -18.46
N THR A 102 -4.65 -7.38 -17.16
CA THR A 102 -4.91 -8.46 -16.19
C THR A 102 -6.20 -9.23 -16.51
N LEU A 103 -7.26 -8.53 -16.91
CA LEU A 103 -8.54 -9.15 -17.28
C LEU A 103 -8.38 -10.01 -18.53
N ASP A 104 -7.65 -9.54 -19.53
CA ASP A 104 -7.34 -10.28 -20.76
C ASP A 104 -6.57 -11.56 -20.45
N GLU A 105 -5.48 -11.47 -19.66
CA GLU A 105 -4.71 -12.66 -19.27
C GLU A 105 -5.56 -13.70 -18.52
N LEU A 106 -6.44 -13.25 -17.62
CA LEU A 106 -7.32 -14.15 -16.87
C LEU A 106 -8.38 -14.80 -17.78
N GLN A 107 -8.86 -14.10 -18.81
CA GLN A 107 -9.75 -14.66 -19.82
C GLN A 107 -9.04 -15.68 -20.71
N GLU A 108 -7.82 -15.39 -21.17
CA GLU A 108 -7.00 -16.31 -21.96
C GLU A 108 -6.74 -17.62 -21.20
N ARG A 109 -6.52 -17.52 -19.89
CA ARG A 109 -6.37 -18.68 -18.98
C ARG A 109 -7.70 -19.34 -18.60
N ASN A 110 -8.82 -18.91 -19.21
CA ASN A 110 -10.18 -19.36 -18.95
C ASN A 110 -10.61 -19.28 -17.47
N ARG A 111 -9.98 -18.41 -16.67
CA ARG A 111 -10.30 -18.22 -15.24
C ARG A 111 -11.52 -17.32 -15.04
N ILE A 112 -11.74 -16.38 -15.95
CA ILE A 112 -12.89 -15.47 -15.94
C ILE A 112 -13.51 -15.38 -17.33
N ARG A 113 -14.74 -14.86 -17.41
CA ARG A 113 -15.42 -14.53 -18.67
C ARG A 113 -16.36 -13.34 -18.48
N TYR A 114 -16.59 -12.57 -19.55
CA TYR A 114 -17.60 -11.52 -19.51
C TYR A 114 -19.02 -12.11 -19.61
N SER A 115 -19.86 -11.81 -18.62
CA SER A 115 -21.29 -12.13 -18.59
C SER A 115 -22.11 -10.90 -18.96
N GLY A 116 -22.63 -10.88 -20.18
CA GLY A 116 -23.52 -9.80 -20.63
C GLY A 116 -24.83 -9.72 -19.84
N ARG A 117 -25.25 -10.80 -19.18
CA ARG A 117 -26.46 -10.82 -18.33
C ARG A 117 -26.25 -10.11 -17.01
N GLU A 118 -25.09 -10.34 -16.39
CA GLU A 118 -24.72 -9.74 -15.10
C GLU A 118 -24.02 -8.38 -15.28
N GLY A 119 -23.67 -8.02 -16.53
CA GLY A 119 -23.05 -6.74 -16.86
C GLY A 119 -21.60 -6.63 -16.39
N GLY A 120 -20.85 -7.73 -16.37
CA GLY A 120 -19.48 -7.74 -15.86
C GLY A 120 -18.78 -9.09 -16.01
N TYR A 121 -17.56 -9.18 -15.47
CA TYR A 121 -16.75 -10.40 -15.50
C TYR A 121 -17.16 -11.33 -14.36
N VAL A 122 -17.30 -12.61 -14.66
CA VAL A 122 -17.60 -13.67 -13.70
C VAL A 122 -16.48 -14.72 -13.72
N LEU A 123 -16.22 -15.37 -12.59
CA LEU A 123 -15.34 -16.52 -12.54
C LEU A 123 -15.90 -17.65 -13.42
N THR A 124 -15.02 -18.38 -14.07
CA THR A 124 -15.38 -19.63 -14.74
C THR A 124 -15.10 -20.75 -13.74
N ASP A 125 -16.15 -21.47 -13.30
CA ASP A 125 -15.97 -22.76 -12.65
C ASP A 125 -15.28 -23.70 -13.65
N GLU A 126 -14.17 -24.32 -13.25
CA GLU A 126 -13.33 -25.19 -14.08
C GLU A 126 -14.11 -26.31 -14.81
#